data_AF-A0A425HS54-F1
#
_entry.id   AF-A0A425HS54-F1
#
_cell.length_a   1.000
_cell.length_b   1.000
_cell.length_c   1.000
_cell.angle_alpha   90.00
_cell.angle_beta   90.00
_cell.angle_gamma   90.00
#
_symmetry.space_group_name_H-M   'P 1'
#
loop_
_entity.id
_entity.type
_entity.pdbx_description
1 polymer ?
#
loop_
_entity_poly.entity_id
_entity_poly.type
_entity_poly.pdbx_seq_one_letter_code
_entity_poly.pdbx_strand_id
1 'polypeptide(L)'
;VYAEVHGRFSSKTYAASGSRKYLAANFVERQNSEPPLNAQVIVTLPHILEMLLMSGAFARWNLNLRYVILDEIHCISEEEGGSQWERLIKLLPCPFLAMSATVGNPDSFLHWMRSANPSTPITHIDYKERFSDLHMVLYHEKKLLPLNPVCSVHYDK
;
A
#
# COMPACT_ATOMS: atom_id res chain seq x y z
N VAL A 1 0.48 2.55 11.33
CA VAL A 1 -0.83 2.32 10.70
C VAL A 1 -1.85 1.66 11.65
N TYR A 2 -1.69 0.41 12.09
CA TYR A 2 -2.72 -0.26 12.92
C TYR A 2 -3.10 0.46 14.21
N ALA A 3 -2.12 0.82 15.05
CA ALA A 3 -2.39 1.47 16.33
C ALA A 3 -3.19 2.77 16.16
N GLU A 4 -2.96 3.47 15.04
CA GLU A 4 -3.68 4.68 14.67
C GLU A 4 -5.12 4.38 14.21
N VAL A 5 -5.30 3.38 13.33
CA VAL A 5 -6.63 2.94 12.89
C VAL A 5 -7.46 2.43 14.07
N HIS A 6 -6.88 1.57 14.90
CA HIS A 6 -7.53 1.05 16.10
C HIS A 6 -7.85 2.17 17.10
N GLY A 7 -6.90 3.08 17.35
CA GLY A 7 -7.11 4.23 18.24
C GLY A 7 -8.24 5.14 17.76
N ARG A 8 -8.30 5.47 16.47
CA ARG A 8 -9.31 6.37 15.90
C ARG A 8 -10.71 5.77 15.83
N PHE A 9 -10.83 4.44 15.71
CA PHE A 9 -12.10 3.83 15.36
C PHE A 9 -12.57 2.68 16.29
N SER A 10 -11.85 2.39 17.37
CA SER A 10 -12.23 1.37 18.37
C SER A 10 -13.58 1.63 19.05
N SER A 11 -14.03 2.87 19.11
CA SER A 11 -15.31 3.26 19.73
C SER A 11 -16.53 3.06 18.82
N LYS A 12 -16.35 2.77 17.53
CA LYS A 12 -17.46 2.60 16.59
C LYS A 12 -18.06 1.20 16.72
N THR A 13 -19.25 1.12 17.32
CA THR A 13 -20.07 -0.09 17.32
C THR A 13 -20.91 -0.13 16.06
N TYR A 14 -20.71 -1.14 15.21
CA TYR A 14 -21.50 -1.31 13.99
C TYR A 14 -22.73 -2.17 14.31
N ALA A 15 -23.91 -1.67 13.96
CA ALA A 15 -25.17 -2.37 14.17
C ALA A 15 -25.10 -3.75 13.52
N ALA A 16 -25.07 -4.78 14.37
CA ALA A 16 -24.82 -6.14 13.96
C ALA A 16 -26.03 -6.70 13.21
N SER A 17 -25.88 -6.91 11.90
CA SER A 17 -26.62 -7.97 11.22
C SER A 17 -26.06 -9.32 11.69
N GLY A 18 -26.46 -9.77 12.88
CA GLY A 18 -26.33 -11.15 13.40
C GLY A 18 -24.91 -11.75 13.54
N SER A 19 -23.86 -11.04 13.14
CA SER A 19 -22.48 -11.52 13.12
C SER A 19 -21.60 -10.53 13.88
N ARG A 20 -20.81 -11.04 14.83
CA ARG A 20 -19.89 -10.25 15.67
C ARG A 20 -18.70 -9.80 14.81
N LYS A 21 -18.95 -8.84 13.92
CA LYS A 21 -17.94 -8.20 13.09
C LYS A 21 -17.17 -7.20 13.94
N TYR A 22 -15.84 -7.26 13.89
CA TYR A 22 -14.99 -6.21 14.43
C TYR A 22 -14.52 -5.30 13.29
N LEU A 23 -14.11 -4.09 13.65
CA LEU A 23 -13.79 -3.08 12.65
C LEU A 23 -12.53 -3.43 11.87
N ALA A 24 -11.40 -3.58 12.58
CA ALA A 24 -10.10 -3.77 11.95
C ALA A 24 -9.34 -4.90 12.62
N ALA A 25 -8.55 -5.62 11.83
CA ALA A 25 -7.56 -6.57 12.34
C ALA A 25 -6.29 -6.54 11.51
N ASN A 26 -5.18 -6.87 12.17
CA ASN A 26 -3.95 -7.19 11.48
C ASN A 26 -3.92 -8.67 11.20
N PHE A 27 -3.52 -9.04 10.00
CA PHE A 27 -3.21 -10.42 9.66
C PHE A 27 -1.79 -10.52 9.13
N VAL A 28 -0.90 -10.99 10.00
CA VAL A 28 0.51 -11.27 9.70
C VAL A 28 0.87 -12.64 10.29
N GLU A 29 1.72 -13.41 9.60
CA GLU A 29 2.02 -14.81 9.93
C GLU A 29 2.46 -15.04 11.39
N ARG A 30 3.18 -14.07 11.98
CA ARG A 30 3.73 -14.19 13.34
C ARG A 30 2.70 -14.02 14.46
N GLN A 31 1.51 -13.49 14.18
CA GLN A 31 0.57 -13.05 15.23
C GLN A 31 -0.73 -13.86 15.27
N ASN A 32 -1.13 -14.52 14.19
CA ASN A 32 -2.42 -15.18 14.10
C ASN A 32 -2.30 -16.56 13.47
N SER A 33 -3.04 -17.52 14.03
CA SER A 33 -3.18 -18.87 13.44
C SER A 33 -4.20 -18.91 12.29
N GLU A 34 -5.19 -18.00 12.31
CA GLU A 34 -6.29 -17.98 11.33
C GLU A 34 -6.55 -16.56 10.81
N PRO A 35 -7.05 -16.41 9.57
CA PRO A 35 -7.35 -15.11 9.01
C PRO A 35 -8.58 -14.47 9.68
N PRO A 36 -8.53 -13.16 10.00
CA PRO A 36 -9.61 -12.44 10.68
C PRO A 36 -10.75 -12.05 9.73
N LEU A 37 -11.38 -13.02 9.07
CA LEU A 37 -12.32 -12.81 7.95
C LEU A 37 -13.62 -12.07 8.32
N ASN A 38 -13.92 -11.92 9.62
CA ASN A 38 -15.04 -11.13 10.13
C ASN A 38 -14.67 -9.67 10.46
N ALA A 39 -13.43 -9.22 10.17
CA ALA A 39 -13.09 -7.80 10.12
C ALA A 39 -13.77 -7.07 8.95
N GLN A 40 -14.05 -5.78 9.13
CA GLN A 40 -14.39 -4.89 8.01
C GLN A 40 -13.15 -4.40 7.25
N VAL A 41 -12.04 -4.19 7.96
CA VAL A 41 -10.76 -3.75 7.42
C VAL A 41 -9.68 -4.73 7.85
N ILE A 42 -8.96 -5.31 6.90
CA ILE A 42 -7.82 -6.19 7.19
C ILE A 42 -6.56 -5.48 6.73
N VAL A 43 -5.62 -5.28 7.65
CA VAL A 43 -4.27 -4.81 7.34
C VAL A 43 -3.37 -6.04 7.28
N THR A 44 -2.72 -6.26 6.14
CA THR A 44 -1.93 -7.47 5.90
C THR A 44 -0.76 -7.18 4.94
N LEU A 45 0.07 -8.19 4.70
CA LEU A 45 1.20 -8.13 3.78
C LEU A 45 0.77 -8.58 2.38
N PRO A 46 1.43 -8.10 1.30
CA PRO A 46 1.07 -8.46 -0.06
C PRO A 46 0.99 -9.98 -0.31
N HIS A 47 1.96 -10.76 0.17
CA HIS A 47 1.99 -12.22 0.03
C HIS A 47 0.82 -12.93 0.75
N ILE A 48 0.39 -12.39 1.88
CA ILE A 48 -0.72 -12.97 2.63
C ILE A 48 -2.03 -12.70 1.90
N LEU A 49 -2.21 -11.49 1.36
CA LEU A 49 -3.38 -11.18 0.53
C LEU A 49 -3.41 -12.06 -0.74
N GLU A 50 -2.27 -12.24 -1.41
CA GLU A 50 -2.13 -13.15 -2.55
C GLU A 50 -2.58 -14.58 -2.19
N MET A 51 -2.08 -15.12 -1.07
CA MET A 51 -2.48 -16.43 -0.57
C MET A 51 -3.99 -16.52 -0.29
N LEU A 52 -4.59 -15.49 0.33
CA LEU A 52 -6.03 -15.47 0.62
C LEU A 52 -6.87 -15.45 -0.67
N LEU A 53 -6.44 -14.68 -1.66
CA LEU A 53 -7.12 -14.59 -2.95
C LEU A 53 -7.03 -15.88 -3.76
N MET A 54 -5.89 -16.58 -3.70
CA MET A 54 -5.67 -17.84 -4.41
C MET A 54 -6.31 -19.06 -3.72
N SER A 55 -6.50 -19.01 -2.41
CA SER A 55 -7.03 -20.14 -1.64
C SER A 55 -8.54 -20.34 -1.86
N GLY A 56 -8.91 -21.54 -2.34
CA GLY A 56 -10.32 -21.92 -2.51
C GLY A 56 -11.12 -21.92 -1.20
N ALA A 57 -10.47 -22.07 -0.05
CA ALA A 57 -11.13 -22.00 1.26
C ALA A 57 -11.75 -20.62 1.54
N PHE A 58 -11.22 -19.56 0.93
CA PHE A 58 -11.65 -18.18 1.15
C PHE A 58 -12.40 -17.59 -0.05
N ALA A 59 -12.77 -18.40 -1.04
CA ALA A 59 -13.47 -17.95 -2.24
C ALA A 59 -14.74 -17.14 -1.93
N ARG A 60 -15.53 -17.56 -0.93
CA ARG A 60 -16.73 -16.83 -0.50
C ARG A 60 -16.41 -15.49 0.17
N TRP A 61 -15.27 -15.39 0.85
CA TRP A 61 -14.80 -14.14 1.43
C TRP A 61 -14.29 -13.17 0.36
N ASN A 62 -13.58 -13.67 -0.67
CA ASN A 62 -13.10 -12.87 -1.80
C ASN A 62 -14.26 -12.12 -2.52
N LEU A 63 -15.44 -12.74 -2.62
CA LEU A 63 -16.65 -12.10 -3.18
C LEU A 63 -17.17 -10.92 -2.36
N ASN A 64 -16.81 -10.83 -1.08
CA ASN A 64 -17.21 -9.75 -0.19
C ASN A 64 -16.22 -8.58 -0.19
N LEU A 65 -15.05 -8.72 -0.83
CA LEU A 65 -14.09 -7.63 -0.97
C LEU A 65 -14.69 -6.51 -1.81
N ARG A 66 -14.77 -5.32 -1.20
CA ARG A 66 -15.31 -4.12 -1.87
C ARG A 66 -14.23 -3.20 -2.39
N TYR A 67 -13.07 -3.21 -1.75
CA TYR A 67 -11.99 -2.30 -2.07
C TYR A 67 -10.66 -2.81 -1.49
N VAL A 68 -9.57 -2.55 -2.18
CA VAL A 68 -8.20 -2.84 -1.72
C VAL A 68 -7.33 -1.59 -1.79
N ILE A 69 -6.54 -1.34 -0.74
CA ILE A 69 -5.55 -0.28 -0.73
C ILE A 69 -4.17 -0.95 -0.78
N LEU A 70 -3.43 -0.64 -1.84
CA LEU A 70 -2.06 -1.09 -2.07
C LEU A 70 -1.12 0.06 -1.71
N ASP A 71 -0.38 -0.09 -0.62
CA ASP A 71 0.62 0.90 -0.19
C ASP A 71 1.99 0.57 -0.77
N GLU A 72 2.81 1.58 -1.03
CA GLU A 72 4.16 1.45 -1.60
C GLU A 72 4.25 0.60 -2.89
N ILE A 73 3.34 0.84 -3.83
CA ILE A 73 3.28 0.10 -5.10
C ILE A 73 4.55 0.26 -5.96
N HIS A 74 5.40 1.25 -5.69
CA HIS A 74 6.71 1.37 -6.35
C HIS A 74 7.64 0.18 -6.08
N CYS A 75 7.40 -0.62 -5.03
CA CYS A 75 8.14 -1.86 -4.78
C CYS A 75 7.96 -2.90 -5.91
N ILE A 76 7.04 -2.67 -6.85
CA ILE A 76 6.91 -3.53 -8.03
C ILE A 76 8.16 -3.56 -8.92
N SER A 77 8.99 -2.51 -8.89
CA SER A 77 10.24 -2.48 -9.65
C SER A 77 11.40 -3.21 -8.96
N GLU A 78 11.20 -3.70 -7.74
CA GLU A 78 12.22 -4.43 -7.00
C GLU A 78 12.37 -5.86 -7.54
N GLU A 79 13.62 -6.32 -7.66
CA GLU A 79 13.96 -7.66 -8.16
C GLU A 79 13.33 -8.75 -7.28
N GLU A 80 13.33 -8.54 -5.96
CA GLU A 80 12.67 -9.39 -4.99
C GLU A 80 11.27 -8.81 -4.66
N GLY A 81 10.21 -9.47 -5.13
CA GLY A 81 8.83 -9.11 -4.78
C GLY A 81 8.02 -8.40 -5.87
N GLY A 82 8.66 -7.91 -6.94
CA GLY A 82 7.95 -7.31 -8.08
C GLY A 82 6.91 -8.25 -8.69
N SER A 83 7.28 -9.51 -8.91
CA SER A 83 6.37 -10.53 -9.47
C SER A 83 5.14 -10.80 -8.60
N GLN A 84 5.24 -10.61 -7.28
CA GLN A 84 4.11 -10.75 -6.36
C GLN A 84 3.12 -9.61 -6.53
N TRP A 85 3.61 -8.37 -6.64
CA TRP A 85 2.75 -7.21 -6.91
C TRP A 85 2.00 -7.38 -8.24
N GLU A 86 2.67 -7.85 -9.30
CA GLU A 86 2.01 -8.11 -10.58
C GLU A 86 0.88 -9.14 -10.48
N ARG A 87 1.13 -10.27 -9.79
CA ARG A 87 0.11 -11.31 -9.59
C ARG A 87 -1.03 -10.79 -8.73
N LEU A 88 -0.70 -10.09 -7.64
CA LEU A 88 -1.67 -9.54 -6.71
C LEU A 88 -2.64 -8.60 -7.42
N ILE A 89 -2.14 -7.63 -8.20
CA ILE A 89 -2.97 -6.66 -8.94
C ILE A 89 -3.93 -7.40 -9.89
N LYS A 90 -3.45 -8.43 -10.60
CA LYS A 90 -4.27 -9.22 -11.53
C LYS A 90 -5.33 -10.09 -10.82
N LEU A 91 -5.08 -10.47 -9.56
CA LEU A 91 -6.01 -11.29 -8.77
C LEU A 91 -7.11 -10.47 -8.09
N LEU A 92 -7.00 -9.14 -8.03
CA LEU A 92 -7.95 -8.31 -7.29
C LEU A 92 -9.36 -8.41 -7.90
N PRO A 93 -10.37 -8.88 -7.14
CA PRO A 93 -11.74 -9.03 -7.66
C PRO A 93 -12.56 -7.73 -7.54
N CYS A 94 -11.94 -6.63 -7.11
CA CYS A 94 -12.61 -5.37 -6.77
C CYS A 94 -11.74 -4.15 -7.11
N PRO A 95 -12.32 -2.94 -7.14
CA PRO A 95 -11.56 -1.71 -7.33
C PRO A 95 -10.48 -1.53 -6.26
N PHE A 96 -9.42 -0.80 -6.61
CA PHE A 96 -8.29 -0.57 -5.71
C PHE A 96 -7.79 0.88 -5.75
N LEU A 97 -7.10 1.27 -4.69
CA LEU A 97 -6.27 2.47 -4.59
C LEU A 97 -4.82 2.03 -4.48
N ALA A 98 -3.98 2.46 -5.42
CA ALA A 98 -2.54 2.21 -5.37
C ALA A 98 -1.81 3.50 -4.97
N MET A 99 -1.11 3.45 -3.84
CA MET A 99 -0.32 4.53 -3.28
C MET A 99 1.16 4.26 -3.53
N SER A 100 1.90 5.32 -3.82
CA SER A 100 3.32 5.23 -4.13
C SER A 100 4.06 6.47 -3.69
N ALA A 101 5.31 6.33 -3.25
CA ALA A 101 6.28 7.41 -3.29
C ALA A 101 6.49 7.95 -4.73
N THR A 102 7.18 9.08 -4.84
CA THR A 102 7.52 9.69 -6.14
C THR A 102 8.36 8.73 -6.97
N VAL A 103 7.76 8.16 -8.02
CA VAL A 103 8.45 7.32 -9.00
C VAL A 103 9.07 8.18 -10.10
N GLY A 104 10.26 7.80 -10.58
CA GLY A 104 10.96 8.57 -11.62
C GLY A 104 10.26 8.57 -12.97
N ASN A 105 9.52 7.50 -13.31
CA ASN A 105 8.79 7.37 -14.57
C ASN A 105 7.35 6.85 -14.33
N PRO A 106 6.43 7.72 -13.90
CA PRO A 106 5.04 7.34 -13.64
C PRO A 106 4.31 6.92 -14.92
N ASP A 107 4.63 7.50 -16.09
CA ASP A 107 3.92 7.24 -17.34
C ASP A 107 4.08 5.79 -17.82
N SER A 108 5.30 5.24 -17.77
CA SER A 108 5.55 3.84 -18.11
C SER A 108 4.83 2.89 -17.14
N PHE A 109 4.83 3.21 -15.85
CA PHE A 109 4.11 2.42 -14.85
C PHE A 109 2.60 2.45 -15.08
N LEU A 110 2.03 3.62 -15.37
CA LEU A 110 0.61 3.78 -15.68
C LEU A 110 0.20 3.07 -16.97
N HIS A 111 1.06 3.11 -18.00
CA HIS A 111 0.83 2.37 -19.24
C HIS A 111 0.76 0.86 -18.97
N TRP A 112 1.74 0.34 -18.22
CA TRP A 112 1.75 -1.06 -17.81
C TRP A 112 0.50 -1.41 -16.97
N MET A 113 0.15 -0.60 -15.97
CA MET A 113 -1.04 -0.82 -15.13
C MET A 113 -2.33 -0.92 -15.93
N ARG A 114 -2.50 -0.05 -16.95
CA ARG A 114 -3.65 -0.07 -17.87
C ARG A 114 -3.64 -1.30 -18.77
N SER A 115 -2.47 -1.72 -19.26
CA SER A 115 -2.35 -2.95 -20.06
C SER A 115 -2.66 -4.21 -19.25
N ALA A 116 -2.29 -4.22 -17.96
CA ALA A 116 -2.55 -5.33 -17.06
C ALA A 116 -4.03 -5.42 -16.65
N ASN A 117 -4.76 -4.32 -16.69
CA ASN A 117 -6.16 -4.21 -16.29
C ASN A 117 -7.02 -3.49 -17.35
N PRO A 118 -7.19 -4.08 -18.55
CA PRO A 118 -7.82 -3.39 -19.68
C PRO A 118 -9.30 -3.03 -19.46
N SER A 119 -9.99 -3.75 -18.56
CA SER A 119 -11.39 -3.52 -18.22
C SER A 119 -11.60 -2.51 -17.08
N THR A 120 -10.53 -2.06 -16.42
CA THR A 120 -10.61 -1.18 -15.24
C THR A 120 -10.09 0.21 -15.60
N PRO A 121 -10.90 1.28 -15.51
CA PRO A 121 -10.41 2.63 -15.74
C PRO A 121 -9.44 3.05 -14.62
N ILE A 122 -8.22 3.44 -14.99
CA ILE A 122 -7.17 3.86 -14.06
C ILE A 122 -6.92 5.36 -14.18
N THR A 123 -7.23 6.08 -13.09
CA THR A 123 -6.96 7.52 -12.94
C THR A 123 -5.69 7.71 -12.14
N HIS A 124 -4.76 8.51 -12.67
CA HIS A 124 -3.53 8.90 -11.99
C HIS A 124 -3.73 10.24 -11.29
N ILE A 125 -3.23 10.34 -10.05
CA ILE A 125 -3.21 11.58 -9.27
C ILE A 125 -1.77 11.75 -8.79
N ASP A 126 -1.11 12.82 -9.23
CA ASP A 126 0.25 13.16 -8.80
C ASP A 126 0.26 14.39 -7.89
N TYR A 127 1.20 14.38 -6.95
CA TYR A 127 1.51 15.53 -6.11
C TYR A 127 3.03 15.72 -6.07
N LYS A 128 3.51 16.90 -6.45
CA LYS A 128 4.95 17.15 -6.65
C LYS A 128 5.64 17.80 -5.46
N GLU A 129 4.88 18.28 -4.49
CA GLU A 129 5.41 19.02 -3.35
C GLU A 129 5.51 18.11 -2.12
N ARG A 130 6.51 18.36 -1.28
CA ARG A 130 6.60 17.71 0.03
C ARG A 130 5.90 18.59 1.05
N PHE A 131 5.13 17.97 1.94
CA PHE A 131 4.51 18.70 3.05
C PHE A 131 5.54 19.28 4.02
N SER A 132 6.67 18.59 4.21
CA SER A 132 7.76 19.03 5.07
C SER A 132 9.02 19.29 4.25
N ASP A 133 9.60 20.46 4.47
CA ASP A 133 10.88 20.85 3.88
C ASP A 133 12.02 19.97 4.40
N LEU A 134 12.95 19.64 3.50
CA LEU A 134 14.16 18.95 3.86
C LEU A 134 15.26 19.93 4.22
N HIS A 135 15.84 19.76 5.41
CA HIS A 135 17.07 20.44 5.80
C HIS A 135 18.25 19.48 5.66
N MET A 136 19.09 19.73 4.66
CA MET A 136 20.32 18.96 4.45
C MET A 136 21.43 19.47 5.36
N VAL A 137 22.12 18.56 6.04
CA VAL A 137 23.27 18.85 6.89
C VAL A 137 24.41 17.88 6.57
N LEU A 138 25.64 18.37 6.53
CA LEU A 138 26.85 17.57 6.40
C LEU A 138 27.40 17.26 7.79
N TYR A 139 27.61 15.98 8.08
CA TYR A 139 28.34 15.56 9.26
C TYR A 139 29.83 15.41 8.93
N HIS A 140 30.66 16.24 9.54
CA HIS A 140 32.11 16.22 9.36
C HIS A 140 32.82 16.56 10.67
N GLU A 141 33.86 15.80 11.03
CA GLU A 141 34.66 16.03 12.26
C GLU A 141 33.82 16.26 13.53
N LYS A 142 32.80 15.43 13.75
CA LYS A 142 31.85 15.53 14.89
C LYS A 142 31.04 16.83 14.94
N LYS A 143 30.93 17.55 13.81
CA LYS A 143 30.10 18.76 13.66
C LYS A 143 29.03 18.54 12.58
N LEU A 144 27.88 19.18 12.78
CA LEU A 144 26.82 19.28 11.78
C LEU A 144 26.93 20.65 11.10
N LEU A 145 27.18 20.66 9.80
CA LEU A 145 27.31 21.86 8.98
C LEU A 145 26.06 21.98 8.10
N PRO A 146 25.32 23.09 8.13
CA PRO A 146 24.17 23.27 7.25
C PRO A 146 24.64 23.28 5.79
N LEU A 147 24.01 22.47 4.95
CA LEU A 147 24.26 22.47 3.52
C LEU A 147 23.37 23.54 2.87
N ASN A 148 23.96 24.45 2.10
CA ASN A 148 23.16 25.40 1.32
C ASN A 148 22.36 24.62 0.25
N PRO A 149 21.06 24.89 0.02
CA PRO A 149 20.30 24.21 -1.02
C PRO A 149 20.97 24.23 -2.42
N VAL A 150 21.81 25.23 -2.70
CA VAL A 150 22.54 25.37 -3.97
C VAL A 150 23.66 24.35 -4.14
N CYS A 151 24.26 23.79 -3.08
CA CYS A 151 25.31 22.77 -3.25
C CYS A 151 24.79 21.40 -3.71
N SER A 152 23.48 21.20 -3.83
CA SER A 152 22.88 20.00 -4.43
C SER A 152 22.52 20.18 -5.92
N VAL A 153 22.81 21.34 -6.50
CA VAL A 153 22.62 21.57 -7.94
C VAL A 153 23.84 21.03 -8.68
N HIS A 154 23.67 19.88 -9.35
CA HIS A 154 24.68 19.37 -10.29
C HIS A 154 24.66 20.26 -11.53
N TYR A 155 25.79 20.92 -11.83
CA TYR A 155 25.94 21.72 -13.05
C TYR A 155 26.54 20.83 -14.13
N ASP A 156 25.69 20.17 -14.91
CA ASP A 156 26.15 19.53 -16.14
C ASP A 156 26.42 20.64 -17.16
N LYS A 157 27.69 20.79 -17.56
CA LYS A 157 28.12 21.68 -18.64
C LYS A 157 27.89 21.02 -20.00
#